data_AF-C9RCN9-F1
#
_entry.id   AF-C9RCN9-F1
#
_cell.length_a   1.000
_cell.length_b   1.000
_cell.length_c   1.000
_cell.angle_alpha   90.00
_cell.angle_beta   90.00
_cell.angle_gamma   90.00
#
_symmetry.space_group_name_H-M   'P 1'
#
loop_
_entity.id
_entity.type
_entity.pdbx_description
1 polymer ?
#
loop_
_entity_poly.entity_id
_entity_poly.type
_entity_poly.pdbx_seq_one_letter_code
_entity_poly.pdbx_strand_id
1 'polypeptide(L)'
;MKTAELCRLAAEKGGYWKKDVRECLLVHFPAALVEGLKRDGKVRLKGVGVFFLASPPGKRREGVYVRFRPSSLLLKRLNMGTTAATTTAASDNGGDDNGGGDDNNDDNTGDTDDSGDGKPPAGGGRPSLPDRRAPAGSLS
;
A
#
# COMPACT_ATOMS: atom_id res chain seq x y z
N MET A 1 -16.15 4.72 -11.39
CA MET A 1 -16.46 5.66 -10.29
C MET A 1 -15.99 7.05 -10.68
N LYS A 2 -16.86 8.06 -10.60
CA LYS A 2 -16.52 9.47 -10.87
C LYS A 2 -15.94 10.13 -9.62
N THR A 3 -15.14 11.18 -9.79
CA THR A 3 -14.54 11.94 -8.67
C THR A 3 -15.59 12.49 -7.69
N ALA A 4 -16.73 12.93 -8.19
CA ALA A 4 -17.84 13.41 -7.37
C ALA A 4 -18.46 12.30 -6.50
N GLU A 5 -18.55 11.08 -7.01
CA GLU A 5 -19.05 9.90 -6.29
C GLU A 5 -18.05 9.47 -5.21
N LEU A 6 -16.75 9.50 -5.52
CA LEU A 6 -15.68 9.22 -4.56
C LEU A 6 -15.74 10.20 -3.37
N CYS A 7 -15.83 11.50 -3.64
CA CYS A 7 -15.89 12.52 -2.58
C CYS A 7 -17.15 12.36 -1.72
N ARG A 8 -18.29 12.04 -2.34
CA ARG A 8 -19.54 11.77 -1.62
C ARG A 8 -19.39 10.55 -0.70
N LEU A 9 -18.87 9.44 -1.22
CA LEU A 9 -18.72 8.19 -0.47
C LEU A 9 -17.69 8.33 0.66
N ALA A 10 -16.62 9.10 0.44
CA ALA A 10 -15.64 9.42 1.48
C ALA A 10 -16.22 10.32 2.58
N ALA A 11 -17.06 11.31 2.22
CA ALA A 11 -17.78 12.15 3.18
C ALA A 11 -18.76 11.33 4.03
N GLU A 12 -19.56 10.47 3.39
CA GLU A 12 -20.54 9.61 4.07
C GLU A 12 -19.86 8.60 5.01
N LYS A 13 -18.77 7.94 4.57
CA LYS A 13 -18.05 6.98 5.42
C LYS A 13 -17.25 7.62 6.56
N GLY A 14 -16.78 8.85 6.36
CA GLY A 14 -15.96 9.56 7.34
C GLY A 14 -16.73 10.48 8.27
N GLY A 15 -18.02 10.72 8.02
CA GLY A 15 -18.81 11.71 8.77
C GLY A 15 -18.37 13.15 8.51
N TYR A 16 -17.75 13.42 7.36
CA TYR A 16 -17.19 14.74 7.03
C TYR A 16 -18.11 15.53 6.11
N TRP A 17 -17.93 16.85 6.10
CA TRP A 17 -18.59 17.70 5.14
C TRP A 17 -18.03 17.46 3.74
N LYS A 18 -18.93 17.35 2.75
CA LYS A 18 -18.56 17.07 1.35
C LYS A 18 -17.59 18.12 0.77
N LYS A 19 -17.72 19.38 1.19
CA LYS A 19 -16.82 20.46 0.79
C LYS A 19 -15.39 20.20 1.26
N ASP A 20 -15.22 19.87 2.54
CA ASP A 20 -13.92 19.65 3.17
C ASP A 20 -13.24 18.41 2.60
N VAL A 21 -14.00 17.33 2.35
CA VAL A 21 -13.47 16.12 1.69
C VAL A 21 -13.01 16.42 0.27
N ARG A 22 -13.79 17.20 -0.48
CA ARG A 22 -13.41 17.60 -1.85
C ARG A 22 -12.13 18.43 -1.83
N GLU A 23 -12.03 19.38 -0.92
CA GLU A 23 -10.85 20.23 -0.79
C GLU A 23 -9.62 19.41 -0.37
N CYS A 24 -9.77 18.56 0.65
CA CYS A 24 -8.71 17.70 1.14
C CYS A 24 -8.20 16.73 0.07
N LEU A 25 -9.10 16.04 -0.64
CA LEU A 25 -8.70 15.02 -1.63
C LEU A 25 -8.19 15.61 -2.95
N LEU A 26 -8.73 16.74 -3.39
CA LEU A 26 -8.43 17.27 -4.73
C LEU A 26 -7.40 18.40 -4.73
N VAL A 27 -7.22 19.10 -3.60
CA VAL A 27 -6.30 20.24 -3.49
C VAL A 27 -5.15 19.88 -2.58
N HIS A 28 -5.44 19.58 -1.32
CA HIS A 28 -4.40 19.42 -0.29
C HIS A 28 -3.60 18.12 -0.47
N PHE A 29 -4.27 17.01 -0.80
CA PHE A 29 -3.59 15.73 -0.98
C PHE A 29 -2.58 15.73 -2.14
N PRO A 30 -2.92 16.18 -3.37
CA PRO A 30 -1.92 16.29 -4.43
C PRO A 30 -0.78 17.26 -4.09
N ALA A 31 -1.08 18.39 -3.43
CA ALA A 31 -0.06 19.36 -3.02
C ALA A 31 0.93 18.74 -2.01
N ALA A 32 0.42 18.09 -0.96
CA ALA A 32 1.23 17.40 0.04
C ALA A 32 2.02 16.24 -0.57
N LEU A 33 1.45 15.53 -1.55
CA LEU A 33 2.14 14.46 -2.27
C LEU A 33 3.35 15.01 -3.04
N VAL A 34 3.16 16.08 -3.81
CA VAL A 34 4.25 16.70 -4.58
C VAL A 34 5.33 17.24 -3.64
N GLU A 35 4.95 17.87 -2.54
CA GLU A 35 5.89 18.38 -1.54
C GLU A 35 6.70 17.25 -0.89
N GLY A 36 6.05 16.17 -0.45
CA GLY A 36 6.73 15.00 0.11
C GLY A 36 7.65 14.31 -0.90
N LEU A 37 7.23 14.22 -2.17
CA LEU A 37 8.06 13.67 -3.24
C LEU A 37 9.29 14.53 -3.54
N LYS A 38 9.17 15.86 -3.47
CA LYS A 38 10.31 16.78 -3.62
C LYS A 38 11.32 16.66 -2.48
N ARG A 39 10.86 16.41 -1.26
CA ARG A 39 11.72 16.28 -0.07
C ARG A 39 12.46 14.95 -0.03
N ASP A 40 11.73 13.85 -0.17
CA ASP A 40 12.24 12.50 0.14
C ASP A 40 12.36 11.59 -1.10
N GLY A 41 11.92 12.06 -2.28
CA GLY A 41 11.87 11.28 -3.52
C GLY A 41 10.76 10.21 -3.57
N LYS A 42 10.17 9.87 -2.42
CA LYS A 42 9.10 8.86 -2.28
C LYS A 42 8.12 9.19 -1.16
N VAL A 43 6.84 8.87 -1.36
CA VAL A 43 5.78 8.99 -0.34
C VAL A 43 5.12 7.63 -0.15
N ARG A 44 5.14 7.10 1.08
CA ARG A 44 4.56 5.79 1.42
C ARG A 44 3.19 5.99 2.07
N LEU A 45 2.15 5.43 1.47
CA LEU A 45 0.82 5.35 2.07
C LEU A 45 0.61 3.93 2.61
N LYS A 46 0.51 3.81 3.94
CA LYS A 46 0.34 2.53 4.64
C LYS A 46 -0.90 1.78 4.11
N GLY A 47 -0.71 0.54 3.67
CA GLY A 47 -1.79 -0.30 3.13
C GLY A 47 -2.28 0.05 1.72
N VAL A 48 -1.78 1.14 1.12
CA VAL A 48 -2.17 1.57 -0.23
C VAL A 48 -1.02 1.32 -1.20
N GLY A 49 0.15 1.92 -0.97
CA GLY A 49 1.30 1.79 -1.87
C GLY A 49 2.35 2.88 -1.67
N VAL A 50 3.22 3.03 -2.65
CA VAL A 50 4.32 4.00 -2.63
C VAL A 50 4.29 4.84 -3.91
N PHE A 51 4.34 6.15 -3.75
CA PHE A 51 4.57 7.10 -4.83
C PHE A 51 6.05 7.43 -4.91
N PHE A 52 6.57 7.59 -6.12
CA PHE A 52 7.94 7.98 -6.37
C PHE A 52 8.02 8.88 -7.59
N LEU A 53 9.01 9.77 -7.59
CA LEU A 53 9.32 10.57 -8.77
C LEU A 53 9.77 9.65 -9.89
N ALA A 54 9.24 9.90 -11.07
CA ALA A 54 9.58 9.18 -12.27
C ALA A 54 10.33 10.09 -13.23
N SER A 55 11.27 9.50 -13.98
CA SER A 55 11.89 10.22 -15.08
C SER A 55 10.84 10.48 -16.17
N PRO A 56 10.85 11.69 -16.78
CA PRO A 56 9.97 11.99 -17.91
C PRO A 56 10.15 10.94 -19.02
N PRO A 57 9.07 10.34 -19.52
CA PRO A 57 9.14 9.39 -20.63
C PRO A 57 9.39 10.14 -21.94
N GLY A 58 10.65 10.48 -22.22
CA GLY A 58 11.08 11.07 -23.49
C GLY A 58 10.54 12.48 -23.80
N LYS A 59 11.33 13.26 -24.57
CA LYS A 59 11.10 14.64 -25.03
C LYS A 59 10.26 15.54 -24.10
N ARG A 60 10.96 16.16 -23.15
CA ARG A 60 10.71 17.52 -22.62
C ARG A 60 9.24 17.94 -22.44
N ARG A 61 8.39 17.15 -21.77
CA ARG A 61 7.20 17.78 -21.17
C ARG A 61 7.57 18.26 -19.78
N GLU A 62 7.24 19.52 -19.55
CA GLU A 62 7.47 20.19 -18.29
C GLU A 62 6.42 19.70 -17.29
N GLY A 63 6.86 19.15 -16.15
CA GLY A 63 5.94 18.60 -15.17
C GLY A 63 6.61 17.65 -14.16
N VAL A 64 5.92 17.43 -13.04
CA VAL A 64 6.30 16.43 -12.04
C VAL A 64 5.67 15.10 -12.43
N TYR A 65 6.51 14.14 -12.78
CA TYR A 65 6.07 12.79 -13.10
C TYR A 65 6.08 11.93 -11.84
N VAL A 66 4.93 11.34 -11.55
CA VAL A 66 4.75 10.49 -10.37
C VAL A 66 4.38 9.08 -10.83
N ARG A 67 5.10 8.08 -10.34
CA ARG A 67 4.72 6.67 -10.47
C ARG A 67 4.19 6.17 -9.15
N PHE A 68 3.20 5.29 -9.22
CA PHE A 68 2.59 4.65 -8.07
C PHE A 68 2.82 3.13 -8.13
N ARG A 69 3.42 2.58 -7.07
CA ARG A 69 3.55 1.13 -6.86
C ARG A 69 2.54 0.71 -5.80
N PRO A 70 1.46 -0.01 -6.18
CA PRO A 70 0.47 -0.49 -5.22
C PRO A 70 1.10 -1.48 -4.24
N SER A 71 0.57 -1.51 -3.02
CA SER A 71 0.98 -2.49 -2.01
C SER A 71 0.38 -3.86 -2.30
N SER A 72 1.04 -4.92 -1.86
CA SER A 72 0.52 -6.30 -1.96
C SER A 72 -0.82 -6.47 -1.26
N LEU A 73 -1.06 -5.74 -0.16
CA LEU A 73 -2.35 -5.72 0.55
C LEU A 73 -3.47 -5.13 -0.32
N LEU A 74 -3.20 -4.02 -1.01
CA LEU A 74 -4.16 -3.42 -1.92
C LEU A 74 -4.47 -4.37 -3.09
N LEU A 75 -3.44 -4.96 -3.69
CA LEU A 75 -3.59 -5.93 -4.78
C LEU A 75 -4.40 -7.16 -4.36
N LYS A 76 -4.13 -7.72 -3.17
CA LYS A 76 -4.91 -8.85 -2.62
C LYS A 76 -6.39 -8.48 -2.46
N ARG A 77 -6.70 -7.29 -1.92
CA ARG A 77 -8.10 -6.84 -1.76
C ARG A 77 -8.81 -6.61 -3.09
N LEU A 78 -8.10 -6.09 -4.08
CA LEU A 78 -8.67 -5.90 -5.42
C LEU A 78 -8.97 -7.26 -6.08
N ASN A 79 -8.05 -8.22 -5.99
CA ASN A 79 -8.24 -9.54 -6.59
C ASN A 79 -9.33 -10.36 -5.89
N MET A 80 -9.44 -10.28 -4.55
CA MET A 80 -10.50 -10.95 -3.80
C MET A 80 -11.88 -10.27 -3.96
N GLY A 81 -11.92 -8.99 -4.32
CA GLY A 81 -13.16 -8.27 -4.58
C GLY A 81 -13.79 -8.58 -5.94
N THR A 82 -13.02 -9.18 -6.87
CA THR A 82 -13.49 -9.52 -8.22
C THR A 82 -14.29 -10.84 -8.26
N THR A 83 -14.12 -11.74 -7.29
CA THR A 83 -14.84 -13.03 -7.25
C THR A 83 -16.31 -12.95 -6.83
N ALA A 84 -16.77 -11.81 -6.31
CA ALA A 84 -18.17 -11.64 -5.87
C ALA A 84 -19.13 -11.13 -6.96
N ALA A 85 -18.65 -10.84 -8.18
CA ALA A 85 -19.47 -10.25 -9.26
C ALA A 85 -19.77 -11.21 -10.43
N THR A 86 -19.41 -12.49 -10.34
CA THR A 86 -19.74 -13.51 -11.35
C THR A 86 -20.28 -14.76 -10.68
N THR A 87 -21.57 -14.74 -10.31
CA THR A 87 -22.29 -15.98 -9.96
C THR A 87 -23.76 -15.86 -10.34
N THR A 88 -24.04 -15.61 -11.62
CA THR A 88 -25.35 -15.96 -12.22
C THR A 88 -25.17 -16.19 -13.73
N ALA A 89 -24.64 -17.37 -14.08
CA ALA A 89 -24.88 -18.01 -15.36
C ALA A 89 -24.74 -19.51 -15.11
N ALA A 90 -25.86 -20.14 -14.71
CA ALA A 90 -26.02 -21.59 -14.80
C ALA A 90 -26.40 -21.92 -16.25
N SER A 91 -25.55 -22.70 -16.91
CA SER A 91 -25.72 -23.50 -18.14
C SER A 91 -24.27 -23.81 -18.57
N ASP A 92 -23.79 -25.02 -18.79
CA ASP A 92 -24.43 -26.28 -19.13
C ASP A 92 -23.35 -27.37 -18.89
N ASN A 93 -23.74 -28.56 -18.46
CA ASN A 93 -22.83 -29.67 -18.20
C ASN A 93 -22.44 -30.33 -19.53
N GLY A 94 -21.35 -29.87 -20.13
CA GLY A 94 -20.68 -30.57 -21.23
C GLY A 94 -19.41 -31.24 -20.71
N GLY A 95 -19.48 -32.55 -20.50
CA GLY A 95 -18.31 -33.37 -20.22
C GLY A 95 -17.40 -33.44 -21.44
N ASP A 96 -16.10 -33.35 -21.21
CA ASP A 96 -15.07 -33.81 -22.14
C ASP A 96 -13.97 -34.48 -21.31
N ASP A 97 -14.09 -35.80 -21.21
CA ASP A 97 -13.07 -36.68 -20.65
C ASP A 97 -11.91 -36.78 -21.65
N ASN A 98 -10.83 -36.04 -21.41
CA ASN A 98 -9.55 -36.29 -22.08
C ASN A 98 -8.47 -36.59 -21.04
N GLY A 99 -8.52 -37.83 -20.54
CA GLY A 99 -7.41 -38.48 -19.86
C GLY A 99 -6.31 -38.83 -20.86
N GLY A 100 -5.36 -37.92 -21.04
CA GLY A 100 -4.07 -38.16 -21.67
C GLY A 100 -2.99 -38.07 -20.59
N GLY A 101 -2.26 -39.17 -20.39
CA GLY A 101 -1.33 -39.38 -19.27
C GLY A 101 0.02 -38.68 -19.40
N ASP A 102 0.68 -38.67 -18.24
CA ASP A 102 2.12 -38.62 -17.90
C ASP A 102 2.98 -37.53 -18.60
N ASP A 103 3.78 -36.74 -17.90
CA ASP A 103 5.03 -37.18 -17.26
C ASP A 103 5.36 -36.33 -16.01
N ASN A 104 5.26 -36.93 -14.82
CA ASN A 104 5.87 -36.37 -13.62
C ASN A 104 7.37 -36.66 -13.68
N ASN A 105 8.16 -35.64 -14.01
CA ASN A 105 9.60 -35.65 -13.81
C ASN A 105 9.90 -35.46 -12.31
N ASP A 106 9.77 -36.56 -11.57
CA ASP A 106 10.43 -36.76 -10.29
C ASP A 106 11.93 -36.86 -10.55
N ASP A 107 12.67 -35.79 -10.27
CA ASP A 107 14.11 -35.83 -9.96
C ASP A 107 14.60 -34.41 -9.61
N ASN A 108 14.53 -34.05 -8.32
CA ASN A 108 15.64 -33.33 -7.70
C ASN A 108 15.72 -33.67 -6.21
N THR A 109 16.42 -34.76 -5.96
CA THR A 109 17.15 -35.09 -4.74
C THR A 109 18.07 -33.93 -4.34
N GLY A 110 17.99 -33.49 -3.09
CA GLY A 110 18.80 -32.37 -2.62
C GLY A 110 18.60 -32.05 -1.16
N ASP A 111 18.89 -33.03 -0.33
CA ASP A 111 19.15 -32.89 1.11
C ASP A 111 20.07 -31.68 1.37
N THR A 112 19.70 -30.82 2.30
CA THR A 112 20.64 -29.92 3.00
C THR A 112 20.09 -29.62 4.39
N ASP A 113 20.34 -30.58 5.27
CA ASP A 113 20.80 -30.41 6.66
C ASP A 113 20.75 -29.01 7.31
N ASP A 114 19.91 -28.96 8.35
CA ASP A 114 20.26 -28.61 9.73
C ASP A 114 21.43 -27.63 9.97
N SER A 115 21.08 -26.41 10.43
CA SER A 115 21.92 -25.64 11.35
C SER A 115 21.14 -24.49 12.00
N GLY A 116 20.91 -24.61 13.32
CA GLY A 116 21.27 -23.52 14.22
C GLY A 116 20.15 -22.67 14.79
N ASP A 117 19.76 -23.03 16.01
CA ASP A 117 19.32 -22.13 17.08
C ASP A 117 20.07 -20.79 17.11
N GLY A 118 19.32 -19.70 17.26
CA GLY A 118 19.88 -18.35 17.31
C GLY A 118 18.93 -17.31 17.91
N LYS A 119 18.44 -17.58 19.12
CA LYS A 119 17.79 -16.61 20.02
C LYS A 119 18.59 -15.28 20.05
N PRO A 120 18.01 -14.12 19.71
CA PRO A 120 18.70 -12.86 19.96
C PRO A 120 18.72 -12.57 21.48
N PRO A 121 19.85 -12.10 22.03
CA PRO A 121 19.99 -11.84 23.45
C PRO A 121 19.11 -10.68 23.91
N ALA A 122 18.57 -10.85 25.12
CA ALA A 122 17.98 -9.77 25.91
C ALA A 122 19.10 -8.85 26.40
N GLY A 123 18.95 -7.53 26.19
CA GLY A 123 19.74 -6.52 26.90
C GLY A 123 20.05 -5.27 26.09
N GLY A 124 19.70 -4.10 26.63
CA GLY A 124 20.40 -2.86 26.30
C GLY A 124 19.54 -1.64 26.02
N GLY A 125 19.13 -0.95 27.09
CA GLY A 125 19.10 0.52 27.13
C GLY A 125 18.01 1.25 26.34
N ARG A 126 16.89 1.55 27.01
CA ARG A 126 16.10 2.74 26.67
C ARG A 126 16.99 3.98 26.90
N PRO A 127 17.20 4.87 25.92
CA PRO A 127 17.72 6.19 26.21
C PRO A 127 16.67 6.97 27.02
N SER A 128 17.10 7.47 28.17
CA SER A 128 16.35 8.28 29.11
C SER A 128 15.74 9.51 28.42
N LEU A 129 14.43 9.73 28.61
CA LEU A 129 13.84 11.04 28.35
C LEU A 129 14.55 12.09 29.23
N PRO A 130 14.92 13.27 28.71
CA PRO A 130 15.22 14.40 29.57
C PRO A 130 13.92 14.88 30.24
N ASP A 131 13.94 14.79 31.57
CA ASP A 131 12.99 15.35 32.51
C ASP A 131 12.81 16.86 32.23
N ARG A 132 11.68 17.27 31.66
CA ARG A 132 11.31 18.69 31.59
C ARG A 132 10.75 19.13 32.95
N ARG A 133 11.65 19.24 33.91
CA ARG A 133 11.42 19.92 35.17
C ARG A 133 11.31 21.42 34.89
N ALA A 134 10.15 22.00 35.18
CA ALA A 134 9.92 23.44 35.17
C ALA A 134 10.86 24.15 36.16
N PRO A 135 11.34 25.37 35.85
CA PRO A 135 11.75 26.29 36.90
C PRO A 135 10.57 27.19 37.31
N ALA A 136 10.12 26.99 38.54
CA ALA A 136 9.54 28.05 39.36
C ALA A 136 10.68 28.88 39.97
N GLY A 137 10.46 30.19 40.13
CA GLY A 137 11.33 31.15 40.85
C GLY A 137 11.90 32.21 39.89
N SER A 138 11.47 33.48 39.91
CA SER A 138 11.51 34.49 40.99
C SER A 138 12.93 35.00 41.29
N LEU A 139 13.02 36.33 41.49
CA LEU A 139 14.18 37.19 41.80
C LEU A 139 14.87 37.73 40.52
N SER A 140 14.97 39.04 40.25
CA SER A 140 14.86 40.25 41.09
C SER A 140 14.20 41.39 40.30
#